data_AF-K9ZFY6-F1
#
_entry.id   AF-K9ZFY6-F1
#
_cell.length_a   1.000
_cell.length_b   1.000
_cell.length_c   1.000
_cell.angle_alpha   90.00
_cell.angle_beta   90.00
_cell.angle_gamma   90.00
#
_symmetry.space_group_name_H-M   'P 1'
#
loop_
_entity.id
_entity.type
_entity.pdbx_description
1 polymer ?
#
loop_
_entity_poly.entity_id
_entity_poly.type
_entity_poly.pdbx_seq_one_letter_code
_entity_poly.pdbx_strand_id
1 'polypeptide(L)'
;MLKVLNLGLSGKARIWTDEGFSFPGDFPPVFYPVVNERIEIIDENAKISSFFTREVMIEILAPLGARFLYGCLGAIFEPNDSGKLVLKVAVSTEVEREVKSSLASSLDIVRVGIPEEYANSVFEGSKLKLQEPGVSKIIGSGEISFKWGTFGELGSSRAFFRDLSYTVIEVMVRDKVRANDNINPLFKKVLEQSL
;
A
#
# COMPACT_ATOMS: atom_id res chain seq x y z
N MET A 1 -6.79 9.39 9.32
CA MET A 1 -7.18 10.60 8.59
C MET A 1 -7.12 10.34 7.11
N LEU A 2 -8.24 10.51 6.40
CA LEU A 2 -8.29 10.57 4.95
C LEU A 2 -7.82 11.95 4.45
N LYS A 3 -6.81 11.96 3.57
CA LYS A 3 -6.37 13.12 2.79
C LYS A 3 -6.59 12.88 1.31
N VAL A 4 -7.20 13.85 0.63
CA VAL A 4 -7.37 13.85 -0.84
C VAL A 4 -6.32 14.77 -1.45
N LEU A 5 -5.50 14.24 -2.34
CA LEU A 5 -4.38 14.95 -2.95
C LEU A 5 -4.65 15.22 -4.43
N ASN A 6 -4.44 16.47 -4.84
CA ASN A 6 -4.46 16.86 -6.24
C ASN A 6 -3.01 16.97 -6.74
N LEU A 7 -2.58 15.99 -7.54
CA LEU A 7 -1.21 15.92 -8.07
C LEU A 7 -1.07 16.74 -9.37
N GLY A 8 -2.06 17.57 -9.69
CA GLY A 8 -2.13 18.38 -10.90
C GLY A 8 -2.21 17.49 -12.14
N LEU A 9 -1.35 17.76 -13.14
CA LEU A 9 -1.25 16.94 -14.36
C LEU A 9 -0.79 15.50 -14.09
N SER A 10 -0.26 15.20 -12.90
CA SER A 10 0.17 13.85 -12.53
C SER A 10 -0.97 12.98 -11.98
N GLY A 11 -2.16 13.55 -11.76
CA GLY A 11 -3.35 12.80 -11.34
C GLY A 11 -3.86 13.15 -9.95
N LYS A 12 -4.44 12.17 -9.28
CA LYS A 12 -5.09 12.31 -7.97
C LYS A 12 -4.68 11.15 -7.07
N ALA A 13 -4.63 11.40 -5.77
CA ALA A 13 -4.44 10.35 -4.79
C ALA A 13 -5.35 10.52 -3.58
N ARG A 14 -5.60 9.42 -2.88
CA ARG A 14 -6.20 9.39 -1.54
C ARG A 14 -5.24 8.65 -0.62
N ILE A 15 -5.04 9.18 0.57
CA ILE A 15 -4.23 8.53 1.61
C ILE A 15 -5.08 8.42 2.87
N TRP A 16 -5.13 7.24 3.47
CA TRP A 16 -5.72 6.99 4.77
C TRP A 16 -4.60 6.59 5.73
N THR A 17 -4.52 7.24 6.88
CA THR A 17 -3.58 6.89 7.96
C THR A 17 -4.31 6.65 9.27
N ASP A 18 -4.09 5.51 9.93
CA ASP A 18 -4.67 5.17 11.25
C ASP A 18 -6.20 5.37 11.32
N GLU A 19 -6.88 5.10 10.20
CA GLU A 19 -8.33 5.05 10.07
C GLU A 19 -8.67 3.79 9.29
N GLY A 20 -9.68 3.06 9.75
CA GLY A 20 -10.08 1.80 9.13
C GLY A 20 -10.35 1.94 7.63
N PHE A 21 -9.88 0.96 6.87
CA PHE A 21 -9.94 0.99 5.41
C PHE A 21 -11.37 0.97 4.89
N SER A 22 -11.83 2.12 4.40
CA SER A 22 -13.15 2.27 3.79
C SER A 22 -13.08 3.24 2.61
N PHE A 23 -13.74 2.85 1.52
CA PHE A 23 -14.00 3.79 0.44
C PHE A 23 -15.15 4.73 0.84
N PRO A 24 -15.11 6.01 0.46
CA PRO A 24 -16.21 6.93 0.71
C PRO A 24 -17.53 6.40 0.14
N GLY A 25 -18.56 6.31 0.99
CA GLY A 25 -19.89 5.83 0.59
C GLY A 25 -20.01 4.32 0.37
N ASP A 26 -18.99 3.53 0.74
CA ASP A 26 -19.03 2.06 0.75
C ASP A 26 -19.06 1.53 2.19
N PHE A 27 -19.74 0.40 2.44
CA PHE A 27 -19.85 -0.25 3.76
C PHE A 27 -18.92 -1.49 3.83
N PRO A 28 -18.69 -2.04 5.05
CA PRO A 28 -17.44 -2.05 5.87
C PRO A 28 -16.14 -2.38 5.10
N PRO A 29 -14.98 -2.64 5.75
CA PRO A 29 -13.76 -2.93 5.02
C PRO A 29 -13.97 -4.07 4.03
N VAL A 30 -13.45 -3.84 2.84
CA VAL A 30 -13.62 -4.74 1.72
C VAL A 30 -12.69 -5.93 1.91
N PHE A 31 -13.10 -6.87 2.75
CA PHE A 31 -12.38 -8.13 2.92
C PHE A 31 -12.72 -9.04 1.74
N TYR A 32 -11.68 -9.37 0.98
CA TYR A 32 -11.74 -10.42 -0.03
C TYR A 32 -11.29 -11.74 0.58
N PRO A 33 -11.77 -12.88 0.06
CA PRO A 33 -11.27 -14.17 0.50
C PRO A 33 -9.79 -14.28 0.14
N VAL A 34 -8.97 -14.46 1.18
CA VAL A 34 -7.54 -14.72 1.03
C VAL A 34 -7.37 -16.17 0.65
N VAL A 35 -6.92 -16.43 -0.58
CA VAL A 35 -6.73 -17.80 -1.09
C VAL A 35 -5.30 -18.28 -0.90
N ASN A 36 -4.36 -17.35 -0.72
CA ASN A 36 -2.96 -17.64 -0.43
C ASN A 36 -2.32 -16.44 0.29
N GLU A 37 -1.18 -16.63 0.92
CA GLU A 37 -0.43 -15.56 1.58
C GLU A 37 1.07 -15.75 1.34
N ARG A 38 1.76 -14.67 1.01
CA ARG A 38 3.22 -14.62 0.97
C ARG A 38 3.74 -14.11 2.30
N ILE A 39 4.65 -14.86 2.91
CA ILE A 39 5.20 -14.55 4.23
C ILE A 39 6.72 -14.65 4.18
N GLU A 40 7.43 -13.65 4.71
CA GLU A 40 8.88 -13.71 4.93
C GLU A 40 9.27 -12.93 6.18
N ILE A 41 10.29 -13.43 6.88
CA ILE A 41 10.94 -12.72 7.97
C ILE A 41 11.97 -11.77 7.36
N ILE A 42 11.74 -10.47 7.52
CA ILE A 42 12.61 -9.41 6.99
C ILE A 42 13.79 -9.14 7.92
N ASP A 43 13.57 -9.27 9.22
CA ASP A 43 14.61 -9.15 10.25
C ASP A 43 14.36 -10.18 11.36
N GLU A 44 15.27 -11.15 11.49
CA GLU A 44 15.24 -12.22 12.52
C GLU A 44 15.65 -11.72 13.91
N ASN A 45 16.23 -10.53 14.01
CA ASN A 45 16.72 -9.93 15.26
C ASN A 45 16.17 -8.52 15.47
N ALA A 46 14.91 -8.32 15.07
CA ALA A 46 14.23 -7.04 15.22
C ALA A 46 14.10 -6.70 16.71
N LYS A 47 14.54 -5.50 17.09
CA LYS A 47 14.35 -5.02 18.46
C LYS A 47 12.87 -4.82 18.74
N ILE A 48 12.43 -5.17 19.95
CA ILE A 48 11.15 -4.72 20.47
C ILE A 48 11.21 -3.19 20.50
N SER A 49 10.35 -2.56 19.71
CA SER A 49 10.28 -1.10 19.58
C SER A 49 9.00 -0.59 20.26
N SER A 50 8.95 0.71 20.51
CA SER A 50 7.70 1.39 20.89
C SER A 50 6.90 1.85 19.68
N PHE A 51 7.17 1.30 18.49
CA PHE A 51 6.39 1.64 17.30
C PHE A 51 4.98 1.10 17.48
N PHE A 52 4.00 1.99 17.41
CA PHE A 52 2.60 1.63 17.64
C PHE A 52 2.00 1.00 16.39
N THR A 53 0.85 0.36 16.54
CA THR A 53 0.03 -0.07 15.41
C THR A 53 -0.16 1.11 14.46
N ARG A 54 0.11 0.87 13.17
CA ARG A 54 -0.06 1.87 12.11
C ARG A 54 -0.82 1.26 10.96
N GLU A 55 -1.79 2.01 10.44
CA GLU A 55 -2.54 1.62 9.25
C GLU A 55 -2.30 2.65 8.15
N VAL A 56 -1.93 2.21 6.95
CA VAL A 56 -1.74 3.10 5.80
C VAL A 56 -2.40 2.50 4.58
N MET A 57 -3.24 3.26 3.90
CA MET A 57 -3.74 2.94 2.57
C MET A 57 -3.53 4.10 1.64
N ILE A 58 -3.18 3.78 0.39
CA ILE A 58 -2.95 4.76 -0.65
C ILE A 58 -3.69 4.28 -1.90
N GLU A 59 -4.45 5.18 -2.49
CA GLU A 59 -5.04 5.01 -3.81
C GLU A 59 -4.51 6.09 -4.74
N ILE A 60 -4.16 5.72 -5.96
CA ILE A 60 -3.65 6.66 -6.96
C ILE A 60 -4.34 6.39 -8.29
N LEU A 61 -4.78 7.46 -8.94
CA LEU A 61 -5.12 7.49 -10.36
C LEU A 61 -4.17 8.49 -11.04
N ALA A 62 -3.37 8.02 -12.00
CA ALA A 62 -2.42 8.85 -12.72
C ALA A 62 -2.63 8.75 -14.24
N PRO A 63 -2.89 9.86 -14.94
CA PRO A 63 -2.94 9.86 -16.40
C PRO A 63 -1.54 9.62 -16.99
N LEU A 64 -1.47 8.87 -18.09
CA LEU A 64 -0.24 8.57 -18.83
C LEU A 64 -0.52 8.68 -20.34
N GLY A 65 -0.54 9.91 -20.85
CA GLY A 65 -0.92 10.20 -22.23
C GLY A 65 -2.37 9.79 -22.49
N ALA A 66 -2.59 8.92 -23.49
CA ALA A 66 -3.91 8.35 -23.81
C ALA A 66 -4.30 7.15 -22.92
N ARG A 67 -3.48 6.82 -21.91
CA ARG A 67 -3.71 5.74 -20.94
C ARG A 67 -3.79 6.33 -19.53
N PHE A 68 -4.05 5.47 -18.55
CA PHE A 68 -3.99 5.81 -17.14
C PHE A 68 -3.40 4.63 -16.35
N LEU A 69 -2.90 4.95 -15.16
CA LEU A 69 -2.45 3.99 -14.16
C LEU A 69 -3.34 4.11 -12.92
N TYR A 70 -3.67 2.97 -12.34
CA TYR A 70 -4.49 2.89 -11.15
C TYR A 70 -4.03 1.79 -10.19
N GLY A 71 -4.17 2.07 -8.90
CA GLY A 71 -4.08 1.06 -7.85
C GLY A 71 -4.46 1.65 -6.49
N CYS A 72 -5.06 0.82 -5.64
CA CYS A 72 -5.24 1.07 -4.22
C CYS A 72 -4.60 -0.06 -3.43
N LEU A 73 -3.87 0.26 -2.37
CA LEU A 73 -3.21 -0.74 -1.54
C LEU A 73 -3.11 -0.25 -0.10
N GLY A 74 -3.41 -1.14 0.85
CA GLY A 74 -3.34 -0.87 2.28
C GLY A 74 -2.51 -1.90 3.04
N ALA A 75 -1.80 -1.42 4.06
CA ALA A 75 -1.04 -2.23 4.99
C ALA A 75 -1.32 -1.82 6.44
N ILE A 76 -1.28 -2.80 7.34
CA ILE A 76 -1.22 -2.58 8.79
C ILE A 76 0.11 -3.11 9.31
N PHE A 77 0.73 -2.34 10.19
CA PHE A 77 1.77 -2.85 11.09
C PHE A 77 1.17 -3.13 12.47
N GLU A 78 1.40 -4.33 12.99
CA GLU A 78 1.00 -4.76 14.33
C GLU A 78 2.27 -5.11 15.14
N PRO A 79 2.67 -4.30 16.13
CA PRO A 79 3.85 -4.58 16.94
C PRO A 79 3.65 -5.84 17.78
N ASN A 80 4.73 -6.58 18.01
CA ASN A 80 4.72 -7.75 18.89
C ASN A 80 6.10 -7.99 19.53
N ASP A 81 6.16 -8.90 20.50
CA ASP A 81 7.38 -9.23 21.25
C ASP A 81 8.14 -10.44 20.68
N SER A 82 7.91 -10.81 19.41
CA SER A 82 8.52 -12.02 18.81
C SER A 82 10.03 -11.89 18.56
N GLY A 83 10.57 -10.66 18.55
CA GLY A 83 11.94 -10.37 18.14
C GLY A 83 12.13 -10.42 16.62
N LYS A 84 11.04 -10.48 15.84
CA LYS A 84 11.07 -10.63 14.38
C LYS A 84 10.22 -9.57 13.71
N LEU A 85 10.66 -9.09 12.55
CA LEU A 85 9.83 -8.31 11.64
C LEU A 85 9.38 -9.20 10.49
N VAL A 86 8.07 -9.42 10.37
CA VAL A 86 7.47 -10.30 9.36
C VAL A 86 6.68 -9.48 8.34
N LEU A 87 6.88 -9.73 7.05
CA LEU A 87 6.07 -9.19 5.97
C LEU A 87 5.09 -10.24 5.46
N LYS A 88 3.81 -9.88 5.40
CA LYS A 88 2.70 -10.71 4.91
C LYS A 88 1.97 -10.00 3.78
N VAL A 89 1.73 -10.67 2.67
CA VAL A 89 0.94 -10.16 1.54
C VAL A 89 -0.11 -11.18 1.17
N ALA A 90 -1.38 -10.82 1.36
CA ALA A 90 -2.51 -11.66 0.99
C ALA A 90 -2.68 -11.71 -0.52
N VAL A 91 -3.10 -12.87 -1.04
CA VAL A 91 -3.48 -13.07 -2.44
C VAL A 91 -5.00 -13.30 -2.49
N SER A 92 -5.66 -12.57 -3.38
CA SER A 92 -7.05 -12.79 -3.76
C SER A 92 -7.14 -13.29 -5.19
N THR A 93 -8.05 -14.22 -5.46
CA THR A 93 -8.43 -14.59 -6.84
C THR A 93 -9.91 -14.38 -7.13
N GLU A 94 -10.71 -14.05 -6.11
CA GLU A 94 -12.15 -13.77 -6.27
C GLU A 94 -12.34 -12.29 -6.58
N VAL A 95 -12.57 -12.00 -7.87
CA VAL A 95 -12.56 -10.65 -8.46
C VAL A 95 -13.97 -10.15 -8.80
N GLU A 96 -15.01 -10.73 -8.21
CA GLU A 96 -16.39 -10.43 -8.62
C GLU A 96 -16.90 -9.07 -8.11
N ARG A 97 -16.39 -8.59 -6.96
CA ARG A 97 -16.81 -7.32 -6.38
C ARG A 97 -16.17 -6.13 -7.09
N GLU A 98 -17.00 -5.23 -7.58
CA GLU A 98 -16.61 -3.93 -8.16
C GLU A 98 -16.67 -2.81 -7.11
N VAL A 99 -15.73 -1.86 -7.16
CA VAL A 99 -15.69 -0.65 -6.33
C VAL A 99 -16.06 0.57 -7.18
N LYS A 100 -17.27 1.10 -6.95
CA LYS A 100 -17.83 2.22 -7.73
C LYS A 100 -17.41 3.61 -7.24
N SER A 101 -16.86 3.70 -6.03
CA SER A 101 -16.38 4.93 -5.40
C SER A 101 -14.86 5.14 -5.55
N SER A 102 -14.20 4.33 -6.37
CA SER A 102 -12.77 4.47 -6.66
C SER A 102 -12.47 5.74 -7.46
N LEU A 103 -11.22 6.19 -7.42
CA LEU A 103 -10.79 7.31 -8.27
C LEU A 103 -10.89 6.98 -9.77
N ALA A 104 -10.78 5.70 -10.14
CA ALA A 104 -10.77 5.24 -11.53
C ALA A 104 -12.12 4.73 -12.03
N SER A 105 -13.19 4.73 -11.24
CA SER A 105 -14.47 4.08 -11.60
C SER A 105 -15.15 4.66 -12.85
N SER A 106 -14.76 5.85 -13.30
CA SER A 106 -15.24 6.43 -14.57
C SER A 106 -14.43 6.01 -15.80
N LEU A 107 -13.28 5.36 -15.61
CA LEU A 107 -12.31 5.01 -16.65
C LEU A 107 -12.04 3.51 -16.72
N ASP A 108 -12.30 2.78 -15.63
CA ASP A 108 -11.96 1.37 -15.47
C ASP A 108 -13.00 0.64 -14.61
N ILE A 109 -13.05 -0.68 -14.76
CA ILE A 109 -13.73 -1.56 -13.82
C ILE A 109 -12.74 -1.86 -12.70
N VAL A 110 -13.02 -1.31 -11.51
CA VAL A 110 -12.15 -1.50 -10.34
C VAL A 110 -12.65 -2.67 -9.51
N ARG A 111 -11.81 -3.69 -9.36
CA ARG A 111 -12.07 -4.89 -8.57
C ARG A 111 -11.36 -4.85 -7.25
N VAL A 112 -11.92 -5.60 -6.32
CA VAL A 112 -11.36 -5.82 -4.99
C VAL A 112 -10.34 -6.94 -5.04
N GLY A 113 -9.23 -6.77 -4.32
CA GLY A 113 -8.26 -7.82 -4.07
C GLY A 113 -6.83 -7.42 -4.41
N ILE A 114 -5.91 -8.33 -4.08
CA ILE A 114 -4.55 -8.32 -4.59
C ILE A 114 -4.38 -9.62 -5.40
N PRO A 115 -4.63 -9.57 -6.72
CA PRO A 115 -4.34 -10.68 -7.62
C PRO A 115 -2.92 -11.21 -7.47
N GLU A 116 -2.72 -12.51 -7.71
CA GLU A 116 -1.41 -13.15 -7.63
C GLU A 116 -0.35 -12.42 -8.46
N GLU A 117 -0.74 -11.89 -9.63
CA GLU A 117 0.15 -11.14 -10.49
C GLU A 117 0.70 -9.85 -9.86
N TYR A 118 -0.02 -9.23 -8.94
CA TYR A 118 0.42 -8.04 -8.21
C TYR A 118 1.00 -8.37 -6.84
N ALA A 119 0.58 -9.47 -6.21
CA ALA A 119 1.05 -9.86 -4.88
C ALA A 119 2.59 -9.98 -4.82
N ASN A 120 3.21 -10.55 -5.85
CA ASN A 120 4.68 -10.63 -5.95
C ASN A 120 5.31 -9.23 -5.97
N SER A 121 4.74 -8.31 -6.75
CA SER A 121 5.25 -6.96 -6.88
C SER A 121 5.05 -6.14 -5.60
N VAL A 122 3.90 -6.30 -4.93
CA VAL A 122 3.63 -5.71 -3.62
C VAL A 122 4.67 -6.18 -2.61
N PHE A 123 4.92 -7.49 -2.59
CA PHE A 123 5.91 -8.11 -1.71
C PHE A 123 7.33 -7.55 -1.95
N GLU A 124 7.80 -7.55 -3.21
CA GLU A 124 9.13 -7.04 -3.57
C GLU A 124 9.29 -5.54 -3.27
N GLY A 125 8.28 -4.72 -3.55
CA GLY A 125 8.32 -3.28 -3.27
C GLY A 125 8.38 -2.97 -1.77
N SER A 126 7.62 -3.71 -0.98
CA SER A 126 7.61 -3.56 0.48
C SER A 126 8.93 -4.02 1.08
N LYS A 127 9.42 -5.19 0.67
CA LYS A 127 10.71 -5.74 1.07
C LYS A 127 11.85 -4.77 0.76
N LEU A 128 11.85 -4.18 -0.44
CA LEU A 128 12.84 -3.18 -0.84
C LEU A 128 12.89 -2.01 0.16
N LYS A 129 11.72 -1.45 0.54
CA LYS A 129 11.67 -0.34 1.50
C LYS A 129 12.14 -0.76 2.89
N LEU A 130 11.71 -1.93 3.36
CA LEU A 130 12.03 -2.41 4.71
C LEU A 130 13.53 -2.74 4.89
N GLN A 131 14.19 -3.14 3.79
CA GLN A 131 15.63 -3.40 3.76
C GLN A 131 16.48 -2.14 3.64
N GLU A 132 15.87 -0.96 3.46
CA GLU A 132 16.64 0.29 3.46
C GLU A 132 17.26 0.56 4.85
N PRO A 133 18.47 1.17 4.89
CA PRO A 133 19.18 1.40 6.14
C PRO A 133 18.32 2.13 7.19
N GLY A 134 18.06 1.45 8.30
CA GLY A 134 17.37 2.01 9.46
C GLY A 134 15.85 1.82 9.48
N VAL A 135 15.21 1.45 8.37
CA VAL A 135 13.74 1.30 8.30
C VAL A 135 13.27 0.15 9.20
N SER A 136 13.81 -1.07 9.02
CA SER A 136 13.45 -2.21 9.87
C SER A 136 13.71 -1.96 11.37
N LYS A 137 14.77 -1.21 11.70
CA LYS A 137 15.13 -0.85 13.08
C LYS A 137 14.16 0.13 13.72
N ILE A 138 13.56 1.01 12.92
CA ILE A 138 12.57 1.98 13.37
C ILE A 138 11.23 1.30 13.65
N ILE A 139 10.80 0.42 12.73
CA ILE A 139 9.58 -0.35 12.88
C ILE A 139 9.72 -1.34 14.05
N GLY A 140 10.82 -2.09 14.10
CA GLY A 140 11.08 -3.09 15.14
C GLY A 140 10.29 -4.38 14.95
N SER A 141 10.16 -5.15 16.03
CA SER A 141 9.47 -6.44 16.05
C SER A 141 7.96 -6.28 15.84
N GLY A 142 7.38 -7.10 14.96
CA GLY A 142 5.98 -7.02 14.58
C GLY A 142 5.68 -7.64 13.22
N GLU A 143 4.45 -7.44 12.75
CA GLU A 143 3.98 -7.95 11.46
C GLU A 143 3.47 -6.79 10.60
N ILE A 144 3.88 -6.75 9.34
CA ILE A 144 3.32 -5.86 8.32
C ILE A 144 2.46 -6.71 7.39
N SER A 145 1.16 -6.43 7.34
CA SER A 145 0.18 -7.19 6.59
C SER A 145 -0.50 -6.35 5.51
N PHE A 146 -0.32 -6.73 4.25
CA PHE A 146 -1.08 -6.21 3.12
C PHE A 146 -2.30 -7.10 2.87
N LYS A 147 -3.44 -6.73 3.45
CA LYS A 147 -4.72 -7.44 3.31
C LYS A 147 -5.78 -6.64 2.54
N TRP A 148 -5.43 -5.46 2.05
CA TRP A 148 -6.35 -4.57 1.34
C TRP A 148 -5.72 -4.12 0.03
N GLY A 149 -6.49 -4.23 -1.04
CA GLY A 149 -6.13 -3.69 -2.33
C GLY A 149 -7.33 -3.63 -3.25
N THR A 150 -7.24 -2.72 -4.22
CA THR A 150 -8.12 -2.72 -5.40
C THR A 150 -7.27 -2.47 -6.63
N PHE A 151 -7.68 -3.06 -7.73
CA PHE A 151 -7.01 -2.95 -9.01
C PHE A 151 -8.02 -2.68 -10.11
N GLY A 152 -7.59 -1.98 -11.15
CA GLY A 152 -8.37 -1.76 -12.36
C GLY A 152 -8.05 -2.86 -13.36
N GLU A 153 -9.06 -3.33 -14.09
CA GLU A 153 -8.87 -4.35 -15.14
C GLU A 153 -7.93 -3.87 -16.26
N LEU A 154 -7.80 -2.55 -16.48
CA LEU A 154 -6.97 -1.96 -17.52
C LEU A 154 -5.80 -1.11 -16.99
N GLY A 155 -6.04 -0.34 -15.94
CA GLY A 155 -5.11 0.67 -15.42
C GLY A 155 -4.06 0.12 -14.45
N SER A 156 -4.20 -1.11 -13.96
CA SER A 156 -3.26 -1.67 -13.00
C SER A 156 -2.08 -2.37 -13.65
N SER A 157 -0.93 -2.36 -12.97
CA SER A 157 0.26 -3.07 -13.43
C SER A 157 1.17 -3.46 -12.27
N ARG A 158 1.98 -4.49 -12.50
CA ARG A 158 3.00 -5.00 -11.57
C ARG A 158 3.95 -3.91 -11.08
N ALA A 159 4.51 -3.13 -12.01
CA ALA A 159 5.44 -2.06 -11.68
C ALA A 159 4.77 -0.99 -10.79
N PHE A 160 3.51 -0.64 -11.08
CA PHE A 160 2.77 0.32 -10.30
C PHE A 160 2.49 -0.17 -8.87
N PHE A 161 2.10 -1.43 -8.70
CA PHE A 161 1.88 -2.02 -7.37
C PHE A 161 3.17 -2.18 -6.56
N ARG A 162 4.32 -2.38 -7.21
CA ARG A 162 5.63 -2.37 -6.55
C ARG A 162 5.96 -0.99 -5.97
N ASP A 163 5.82 0.07 -6.77
CA ASP A 163 6.08 1.44 -6.33
C ASP A 163 5.06 1.88 -5.26
N LEU A 164 3.80 1.45 -5.40
CA LEU A 164 2.72 1.73 -4.45
C LEU A 164 2.99 1.09 -3.09
N SER A 165 3.39 -0.20 -3.04
CA SER A 165 3.68 -0.86 -1.78
C SER A 165 4.90 -0.30 -1.07
N TYR A 166 5.95 0.05 -1.82
CA TYR A 166 7.09 0.80 -1.32
C TYR A 166 6.63 2.10 -0.64
N THR A 167 5.77 2.86 -1.33
CA THR A 167 5.27 4.16 -0.83
C THR A 167 4.37 4.01 0.40
N VAL A 168 3.58 2.94 0.49
CA VAL A 168 2.78 2.63 1.69
C VAL A 168 3.69 2.46 2.92
N ILE A 169 4.78 1.69 2.80
CA ILE A 169 5.74 1.53 3.90
C ILE A 169 6.47 2.85 4.19
N GLU A 170 6.84 3.62 3.17
CA GLU A 170 7.46 4.94 3.37
C GLU A 170 6.57 5.87 4.20
N VAL A 171 5.28 5.99 3.84
CA VAL A 171 4.32 6.81 4.58
C VAL A 171 4.19 6.32 6.03
N MET A 172 4.17 5.00 6.24
CA MET A 172 4.05 4.40 7.58
C MET A 172 5.19 4.81 8.51
N VAL A 173 6.43 4.92 7.99
CA VAL A 173 7.62 5.25 8.81
C VAL A 173 8.05 6.71 8.74
N ARG A 174 7.32 7.54 8.00
CA ARG A 174 7.81 8.85 7.57
C ARG A 174 8.11 9.84 8.70
N ASP A 175 7.37 9.77 9.80
CA ASP A 175 7.62 10.62 10.97
C ASP A 175 8.98 10.32 11.63
N LYS A 176 9.66 9.25 11.22
CA LYS A 176 10.88 8.72 11.81
C LYS A 176 12.04 8.58 10.82
N VAL A 177 11.81 8.72 9.51
CA VAL A 177 12.81 8.51 8.44
C VAL A 177 12.84 9.73 7.51
N ARG A 178 14.03 10.17 7.08
CA ARG A 178 14.16 11.17 6.00
C ARG A 178 13.69 10.55 4.68
N ALA A 179 12.86 11.27 3.94
CA ALA A 179 12.31 10.81 2.66
C ALA A 179 13.41 10.36 1.69
N ASN A 180 13.19 9.27 0.98
CA ASN A 180 14.09 8.83 -0.09
C ASN A 180 13.79 9.60 -1.39
N ASP A 181 14.82 10.16 -2.02
CA ASP A 181 14.70 10.93 -3.27
C ASP A 181 14.63 10.05 -4.53
N ASN A 182 14.95 8.76 -4.44
CA ASN A 182 15.00 7.82 -5.57
C ASN A 182 13.68 7.06 -5.79
N ILE A 183 12.55 7.77 -5.69
CA ILE A 183 11.22 7.21 -5.94
C ILE A 183 10.67 7.81 -7.23
N ASN A 184 9.86 7.04 -7.95
CA ASN A 184 9.11 7.51 -9.12
C ASN A 184 8.45 8.89 -8.84
N PRO A 185 8.58 9.88 -9.75
CA PRO A 185 8.13 11.25 -9.51
C PRO A 185 6.67 11.40 -9.08
N LEU A 186 5.79 10.52 -9.56
CA LEU A 186 4.38 10.49 -9.14
C LEU A 186 4.26 10.23 -7.63
N PHE A 187 4.93 9.20 -7.16
CA PHE A 187 4.92 8.80 -5.75
C PHE A 187 5.70 9.79 -4.89
N LYS A 188 6.75 10.43 -5.42
CA LYS A 188 7.40 11.57 -4.76
C LYS A 188 6.42 12.70 -4.48
N LYS A 189 5.55 13.07 -5.43
CA LYS A 189 4.51 14.09 -5.21
C LYS A 189 3.46 13.66 -4.18
N VAL A 190 3.04 12.39 -4.21
CA VAL A 190 2.14 11.82 -3.19
C VAL A 190 2.77 11.97 -1.82
N LEU A 191 4.06 11.65 -1.70
CA LEU A 191 4.81 11.84 -0.48
C LEU A 191 4.85 13.34 -0.10
N GLU A 192 5.35 14.23 -0.93
CA GLU A 192 5.46 15.66 -0.61
C GLU A 192 4.16 16.28 -0.07
N GLN A 193 2.99 15.81 -0.54
CA GLN A 193 1.68 16.32 -0.14
C GLN A 193 0.98 15.50 0.96
N SER A 194 1.57 14.41 1.45
CA SER A 194 0.94 13.58 2.50
C SER A 194 1.07 14.17 3.92
N LEU A 195 1.93 15.18 4.11
CA LEU A 195 2.18 15.85 5.40
C LEU A 195 1.03 16.76 5.83
#